data_AF-A0A2V1BES7-F1
#
_entry.id   AF-A0A2V1BES7-F1
#
_cell.length_a   1.000
_cell.length_b   1.000
_cell.length_c   1.000
_cell.angle_alpha   90.00
_cell.angle_beta   90.00
_cell.angle_gamma   90.00
#
_symmetry.space_group_name_H-M   'P 1'
#
loop_
_entity.id
_entity.type
_entity.pdbx_description
1 polymer ?
#
loop_
_entity_poly.entity_id
_entity_poly.type
_entity_poly.pdbx_seq_one_letter_code
_entity_poly.pdbx_strand_id
1 'polypeptide(L)'
;ILNEFGPITDVAFEPFECEALRSATATLPPDFLPSSELYDYFTLFFTPTLLQIITTNTNRYANQQRIKVKEENTRQWRPLVLEELRVFIGVLIYMGVYEEPRFDMYWNQDKN
;
A
#
# COMPACT_ATOMS: atom_id res chain seq x y z
N ILE A 1 -28.05 -11.36 -29.67
CA ILE A 1 -27.74 -10.35 -28.64
C ILE A 1 -27.20 -9.05 -29.26
N LEU A 2 -25.96 -8.95 -29.75
CA LEU A 2 -25.47 -7.65 -30.29
C LEU A 2 -26.07 -7.24 -31.65
N ASN A 3 -26.45 -8.20 -32.51
CA ASN A 3 -27.12 -7.91 -33.80
C ASN A 3 -28.62 -7.58 -33.67
N GLU A 4 -29.19 -7.64 -32.46
CA GLU A 4 -30.60 -7.29 -32.21
C GLU A 4 -30.79 -5.79 -31.93
N PHE A 5 -29.70 -5.09 -31.57
CA PHE A 5 -29.70 -3.64 -31.47
C PHE A 5 -29.45 -3.08 -32.88
N GLY A 6 -30.46 -2.43 -33.45
CA GLY A 6 -30.35 -1.72 -34.73
C GLY A 6 -29.29 -0.60 -34.70
N PRO A 7 -29.05 0.10 -35.83
CA PRO A 7 -28.11 1.21 -35.86
C PRO A 7 -28.53 2.27 -34.82
N ILE A 8 -27.63 2.60 -33.90
CA ILE A 8 -27.93 3.54 -32.82
C ILE A 8 -27.93 4.95 -33.43
N THR A 9 -29.11 5.44 -33.79
CA THR A 9 -29.29 6.73 -34.47
C THR A 9 -29.59 7.89 -33.53
N ASP A 10 -29.96 7.61 -32.28
CA ASP A 10 -30.42 8.61 -31.30
C ASP A 10 -29.51 8.72 -30.07
N VAL A 11 -28.18 8.69 -30.27
CA VAL A 11 -27.25 9.01 -29.19
C VAL A 11 -27.05 10.52 -29.14
N ALA A 12 -27.74 11.18 -28.22
CA ALA A 12 -27.38 12.55 -27.84
C ALA A 12 -26.14 12.50 -26.95
N PHE A 13 -25.03 13.03 -27.46
CA PHE A 13 -23.82 13.24 -26.67
C PHE A 13 -23.77 14.70 -26.26
N GLU A 14 -23.91 14.96 -24.96
CA GLU A 14 -23.53 16.24 -24.38
C GLU A 14 -22.03 16.18 -24.04
N PRO A 15 -21.18 17.00 -24.69
CA PRO A 15 -19.78 17.06 -24.35
C PRO A 15 -19.61 17.37 -22.87
N PHE A 16 -18.73 16.61 -22.21
CA PHE A 16 -18.35 16.89 -20.84
C PHE A 16 -17.74 18.29 -20.76
N GLU A 17 -18.41 19.20 -20.06
CA GLU A 17 -17.81 20.50 -19.73
C GLU A 17 -16.80 20.28 -18.60
N CYS A 18 -15.52 20.44 -18.94
CA CYS A 18 -14.45 20.32 -17.98
C CYS A 18 -14.63 21.40 -16.91
N GLU A 19 -14.73 20.98 -15.65
CA GLU A 19 -14.82 21.92 -14.53
C GLU A 19 -13.62 22.89 -14.55
N ALA A 20 -13.87 24.13 -14.13
CA ALA A 20 -12.80 25.11 -13.97
C ALA A 20 -11.71 24.57 -13.04
N LEU A 21 -10.44 24.85 -13.36
CA LEU A 21 -9.30 24.43 -12.56
C LEU A 21 -9.47 24.90 -11.12
N ARG A 22 -9.67 23.96 -10.20
CA ARG A 22 -9.77 24.24 -8.76
C ARG A 22 -8.37 24.43 -8.19
N SER A 23 -8.18 25.43 -7.33
CA SER A 23 -6.93 25.58 -6.57
C SER A 23 -6.70 24.34 -5.70
N ALA A 24 -5.49 23.79 -5.74
CA ALA A 24 -5.12 22.64 -4.93
C ALA A 24 -5.34 22.96 -3.43
N THR A 25 -6.20 22.17 -2.77
CA THR A 25 -6.50 22.32 -1.35
C THR A 25 -6.29 20.97 -0.67
N ALA A 26 -5.50 20.95 0.40
CA ALA A 26 -5.25 19.73 1.15
C ALA A 26 -6.52 19.31 1.90
N THR A 27 -7.01 18.10 1.65
CA THR A 27 -8.19 17.53 2.32
C THR A 27 -7.80 16.84 3.62
N LEU A 28 -7.14 17.57 4.51
CA LEU A 28 -6.73 17.06 5.82
C LEU A 28 -7.91 17.12 6.81
N PRO A 29 -7.93 16.25 7.84
CA PRO A 29 -8.87 16.37 8.93
C PRO A 29 -8.82 17.77 9.57
N PRO A 30 -9.96 18.34 9.99
CA PRO A 30 -10.03 19.71 10.49
C PRO A 30 -9.23 19.94 11.79
N ASP A 31 -8.96 18.87 12.54
CA ASP A 31 -8.16 18.83 13.76
C ASP A 31 -6.66 18.59 13.50
N PHE A 32 -6.27 18.37 12.25
CA PHE A 32 -4.88 18.07 11.89
C PHE A 32 -4.04 19.35 11.87
N LEU A 33 -3.05 19.43 12.77
CA LEU A 33 -2.24 20.62 12.92
C LEU A 33 -1.18 20.73 11.80
N PRO A 34 -0.92 21.93 11.26
CA PRO A 34 0.16 22.14 10.29
C PRO A 34 1.57 21.85 10.84
N SER A 35 1.72 21.82 12.16
CA SER A 35 2.97 21.51 12.86
C SER A 35 3.12 20.04 13.24
N SER A 36 2.27 19.16 12.70
CA SER A 36 2.33 17.72 12.95
C SER A 36 3.60 17.09 12.36
N GLU A 37 4.04 15.99 12.97
CA GLU A 37 5.23 15.28 12.52
C GLU A 37 4.95 14.43 11.29
N LEU A 38 5.99 14.08 10.52
CA LEU A 38 5.86 13.23 9.32
C LEU A 38 5.13 11.91 9.60
N TYR A 39 5.32 11.35 10.79
CA TYR A 39 4.63 10.14 11.22
C TYR A 39 3.12 10.33 11.37
N ASP A 40 2.66 11.51 11.80
CA ASP A 40 1.23 11.81 11.92
C ASP A 40 0.55 11.79 10.54
N TYR A 41 1.19 12.38 9.53
CA TYR A 41 0.73 12.33 8.14
C TYR A 41 0.67 10.90 7.61
N PHE A 42 1.68 10.08 7.89
CA PHE A 42 1.69 8.67 7.51
C PHE A 42 0.51 7.91 8.13
N THR A 43 0.20 8.19 9.39
CA THR A 43 -0.83 7.48 10.16
C THR A 43 -2.25 7.81 9.69
N LEU A 44 -2.44 8.91 8.94
CA LEU A 44 -3.72 9.21 8.26
C LEU A 44 -4.12 8.13 7.26
N PHE A 45 -3.13 7.52 6.59
CA PHE A 45 -3.35 6.48 5.58
C PHE A 45 -3.13 5.08 6.16
N PHE A 46 -2.04 4.91 6.91
CA PHE A 46 -1.68 3.66 7.57
C PHE A 46 -2.12 3.67 9.03
N THR A 47 -3.42 3.60 9.24
CA THR A 47 -4.00 3.63 10.59
C THR A 47 -3.53 2.45 11.45
N PRO A 48 -3.47 2.60 12.78
CA PRO A 48 -3.08 1.50 13.67
C PRO A 48 -3.95 0.25 13.49
N THR A 49 -5.25 0.44 13.27
CA THR A 49 -6.19 -0.66 13.01
C THR A 49 -5.88 -1.37 11.69
N LEU A 50 -5.57 -0.63 10.62
CA LEU A 50 -5.18 -1.22 9.35
C LEU A 50 -3.91 -2.06 9.49
N LEU A 51 -2.88 -1.50 10.14
CA LEU A 51 -1.63 -2.22 10.39
C LEU A 51 -1.87 -3.49 11.22
N GLN A 52 -2.73 -3.43 12.23
CA GLN A 52 -3.10 -4.61 13.02
C GLN A 52 -3.80 -5.69 12.19
N ILE A 53 -4.69 -5.30 11.28
CA ILE A 53 -5.39 -6.21 10.36
C ILE A 53 -4.38 -6.91 9.44
N ILE A 54 -3.42 -6.16 8.88
CA ILE A 54 -2.36 -6.72 8.03
C ILE A 54 -1.53 -7.73 8.82
N THR A 55 -1.03 -7.35 9.99
CA THR A 55 -0.23 -8.23 10.86
C THR A 55 -0.97 -9.52 11.20
N THR A 56 -2.24 -9.40 11.60
CA THR A 56 -3.08 -10.55 12.00
C THR A 56 -3.28 -11.51 10.82
N ASN A 57 -3.62 -11.01 9.64
CA ASN A 57 -3.86 -11.85 8.48
C ASN A 57 -2.58 -12.49 7.94
N THR A 58 -1.46 -11.76 7.93
CA THR A 58 -0.16 -12.32 7.54
C THR A 58 0.25 -13.48 8.44
N ASN A 59 0.11 -13.33 9.75
CA ASN A 59 0.37 -14.41 10.71
C ASN A 59 -0.57 -15.61 10.53
N ARG A 60 -1.87 -15.34 10.33
CA ARG A 60 -2.86 -16.39 10.07
C ARG A 60 -2.50 -17.18 8.83
N TYR A 61 -2.16 -16.50 7.74
CA TYR A 61 -1.76 -17.14 6.49
C TYR A 61 -0.48 -17.97 6.67
N ALA A 62 0.55 -17.42 7.32
CA ALA A 62 1.80 -18.14 7.58
C ALA A 62 1.56 -19.43 8.38
N ASN A 63 0.70 -19.38 9.40
CA ASN A 63 0.31 -20.58 10.15
C ASN A 63 -0.43 -21.61 9.29
N GLN A 64 -1.30 -21.18 8.37
CA GLN A 64 -1.97 -22.09 7.44
C GLN A 64 -1.00 -22.76 6.47
N GLN A 65 0.02 -22.03 5.99
CA GLN A 65 1.01 -22.59 5.05
C GLN A 65 1.94 -23.60 5.73
N ARG A 66 2.28 -23.39 7.00
CA ARG A 66 3.08 -24.34 7.78
C ARG A 66 2.44 -25.71 7.93
N ILE A 67 1.10 -25.75 8.03
CA ILE A 67 0.38 -27.03 8.08
C ILE A 67 0.55 -27.80 6.77
N LYS A 68 0.74 -27.10 5.64
CA LYS A 68 0.86 -27.69 4.31
C LYS A 68 2.28 -28.14 3.97
N VAL A 69 3.31 -27.48 4.51
CA VAL A 69 4.73 -27.74 4.20
C VAL A 69 5.43 -28.31 5.43
N LYS A 70 5.61 -29.64 5.47
CA LYS A 70 6.39 -30.37 6.49
C LYS A 70 7.87 -30.50 6.09
N GLU A 71 8.51 -29.45 5.59
CA GLU A 71 9.93 -29.54 5.23
C GLU A 71 10.83 -29.18 6.42
N GLU A 72 11.64 -30.16 6.84
CA GLU A 72 12.53 -30.10 8.01
C GLU A 72 13.65 -29.05 7.89
N ASN A 73 13.94 -28.55 6.68
CA ASN A 73 15.03 -27.61 6.40
C ASN A 73 14.59 -26.17 6.06
N THR A 74 13.32 -25.82 6.28
CA THR A 74 12.83 -24.46 6.02
C THR A 74 12.96 -23.54 7.23
N ARG A 75 13.26 -22.25 7.00
CA ARG A 75 13.32 -21.25 8.08
C ARG A 75 11.96 -21.19 8.79
N GLN A 76 11.95 -21.43 10.09
CA GLN A 76 10.73 -21.34 10.88
C GLN A 76 10.17 -19.91 10.89
N TRP A 77 8.90 -19.74 10.48
CA TRP A 77 8.18 -18.47 10.60
C TRP A 77 8.09 -17.99 12.05
N ARG A 78 8.46 -16.74 12.30
CA ARG A 78 8.20 -16.10 13.59
C ARG A 78 6.99 -15.19 13.39
N PRO A 79 6.02 -15.19 14.33
CA PRO A 79 4.88 -14.29 14.21
C PRO A 79 5.37 -12.86 14.04
N LEU A 80 4.92 -12.23 12.96
CA LEU A 80 5.14 -10.82 12.66
C LEU A 80 4.52 -9.98 13.77
N VAL A 81 5.27 -9.02 14.31
CA VAL A 81 4.73 -8.01 15.24
C VAL A 81 4.46 -6.68 14.53
N LEU A 82 3.69 -5.80 15.16
CA LEU A 82 3.26 -4.53 14.56
C LEU A 82 4.45 -3.62 14.25
N GLU A 83 5.45 -3.61 15.13
CA GLU A 83 6.67 -2.84 15.02
C GLU A 83 7.51 -3.30 13.83
N GLU A 84 7.64 -4.61 13.63
CA GLU A 84 8.32 -5.19 12.47
C GLU A 84 7.62 -4.83 11.16
N LEU A 85 6.27 -4.82 11.14
CA LEU A 85 5.53 -4.39 9.97
C LEU A 85 5.79 -2.91 9.65
N ARG A 86 5.84 -2.04 10.66
CA ARG A 86 6.17 -0.61 10.47
C ARG A 86 7.57 -0.43 9.90
N VAL A 87 8.56 -1.15 10.43
CA VAL A 87 9.94 -1.14 9.90
C VAL A 87 9.95 -1.61 8.45
N PHE A 88 9.25 -2.70 8.14
CA PHE A 88 9.15 -3.21 6.76
C PHE A 88 8.55 -2.17 5.80
N ILE A 89 7.47 -1.49 6.18
CA ILE A 89 6.89 -0.41 5.37
C ILE A 89 7.88 0.75 5.21
N GLY A 90 8.62 1.10 6.26
CA GLY A 90 9.69 2.11 6.19
C GLY A 90 10.77 1.75 5.16
N VAL A 91 11.17 0.47 5.10
CA VAL A 91 12.10 -0.03 4.08
C VAL A 91 11.51 0.10 2.67
N LEU A 92 10.22 -0.23 2.48
CA LEU A 92 9.56 -0.06 1.18
C LEU A 92 9.49 1.40 0.74
N ILE A 93 9.21 2.33 1.66
CA ILE A 93 9.23 3.76 1.38
C ILE A 93 10.63 4.20 0.96
N TYR A 94 11.66 3.76 1.69
CA TYR A 94 13.06 4.06 1.36
C TYR A 94 13.42 3.59 -0.05
N MET A 95 13.10 2.34 -0.40
CA MET A 95 13.33 1.80 -1.75
C MET A 95 12.55 2.55 -2.85
N GLY A 96 11.38 3.11 -2.52
CA GLY A 96 10.61 3.92 -3.46
C GLY A 96 11.16 5.32 -3.68
N VAL A 97 11.88 5.88 -2.69
CA VAL A 97 12.51 7.21 -2.77
C VAL A 97 13.93 7.12 -3.35
N TYR A 98 14.67 6.09 -2.98
CA TYR A 98 16.04 5.87 -3.38
C TYR A 98 16.14 4.54 -4.11
N GLU A 99 16.26 4.61 -5.43
CA GLU A 99 16.30 3.44 -6.31
C GLU A 99 17.74 2.93 -6.49
N GLU A 100 17.99 1.70 -6.07
CA GLU A 100 19.22 0.98 -6.37
C GLU A 100 19.12 0.23 -7.72
N PRO A 101 20.20 0.13 -8.52
CA PRO A 101 20.18 -0.56 -9.82
C PRO A 101 19.78 -2.04 -9.73
N ARG A 102 19.97 -2.65 -8.55
CA ARG A 102 19.62 -4.03 -8.28
C ARG A 102 19.07 -4.20 -6.87
N PHE A 103 18.09 -5.08 -6.72
CA PHE A 103 17.42 -5.31 -5.43
C PHE A 103 18.35 -5.81 -4.33
N ASP A 104 19.37 -6.60 -4.67
CA ASP A 104 20.34 -7.11 -3.69
C ASP A 104 21.23 -6.02 -3.09
N MET A 105 21.39 -4.88 -3.78
CA MET A 105 22.22 -3.77 -3.31
C MET A 105 21.62 -3.08 -2.07
N TYR A 106 20.30 -3.07 -1.90
CA TYR A 106 19.65 -2.57 -0.68
C TYR A 106 20.07 -3.31 0.60
N TRP A 107 20.61 -4.51 0.44
CA TRP A 107 21.00 -5.40 1.53
C TRP A 107 22.52 -5.61 1.59
N ASN A 108 23.28 -4.83 0.80
CA ASN A 108 24.73 -4.94 0.81
C ASN A 108 25.29 -4.47 2.16
N GLN A 109 26.20 -5.27 2.74
CA GLN A 109 26.88 -4.97 4.00
C GLN A 109 28.34 -4.53 3.79
N ASP A 110 28.79 -4.49 2.54
CA ASP A 110 30.12 -3.97 2.21
C ASP A 110 30.21 -2.52 2.68
N LYS A 111 31.23 -2.26 3.50
CA LYS A 111 31.56 -0.90 3.89
C LYS A 111 32.38 -0.31 2.76
N ASN A 112 31.80 0.63 2.01
CA ASN A 112 32.58 1.53 1.15
C ASN A 112 33.60 2.32 1.98
#